data_AF-A0A6A6BP84-F1
#
_entry.id   AF-A0A6A6BP84-F1
#
_cell.length_a   1.000
_cell.length_b   1.000
_cell.length_c   1.000
_cell.angle_alpha   90.00
_cell.angle_beta   90.00
_cell.angle_gamma   90.00
#
_symmetry.space_group_name_H-M   'P 1'
#
loop_
_entity.id
_entity.type
_entity.pdbx_description
1 polymer ?
#
loop_
_entity_poly.entity_id
_entity_poly.type
_entity_poly.pdbx_seq_one_letter_code
_entity_poly.pdbx_strand_id
1 'polypeptide(L)'
;MKYSYAIASLPALATTVLGHGFVTKPTARMPGDAMAAACGQQVYNNQKSDNYGNIQGELQVASSQSDYDAAKCDIWLCKGYKLADNKDNVQSYTAGQKVTFEVDVRAPHTGVANVSVIDTASHSPIGEPLISWDKYATTESGVKKTDTNFEVTMPSDLGSKCSTAGDCVLQWYWFAESIDQTYESCVDFTMSGSGSGSSSSSTGTNAKVAEAAVSSAASSTLATVATPATAATTAASSTDDRVAQLESLVPSSVLTSVLSKPTGSVSAEAPSTDLPEGTTVQDLMEWVAYYLNGMFQGNNLHARDVAPERR
;
A
#
# COMPACT_ATOMS: atom_id res chain seq x y z
N MET A 1 -44.54 22.00 33.05
CA MET A 1 -43.21 21.80 32.42
C MET A 1 -43.39 20.74 31.35
N LYS A 2 -43.24 21.09 30.08
CA LYS A 2 -43.31 20.15 28.95
C LYS A 2 -41.90 20.08 28.38
N TYR A 3 -41.24 18.94 28.55
CA TYR A 3 -39.89 18.72 28.05
C TYR A 3 -39.97 18.45 26.54
N SER A 4 -39.48 19.41 25.74
CA SER A 4 -39.21 19.19 24.32
C SER A 4 -37.99 18.29 24.21
N TYR A 5 -38.16 17.08 23.69
CA TYR A 5 -37.04 16.22 23.33
C TYR A 5 -36.36 16.81 22.08
N ALA A 6 -35.13 17.29 22.26
CA ALA A 6 -34.25 17.61 21.14
C ALA A 6 -33.85 16.29 20.48
N ILE A 7 -34.29 16.07 19.25
CA ILE A 7 -33.81 14.98 18.39
C ILE A 7 -32.35 15.32 18.08
N ALA A 8 -31.41 14.62 18.70
CA ALA A 8 -30.00 14.68 18.35
C ALA A 8 -29.85 14.05 16.96
N SER A 9 -29.61 14.88 15.95
CA SER A 9 -29.24 14.43 14.61
C SER A 9 -27.91 13.69 14.71
N LEU A 10 -27.89 12.36 14.55
CA LEU A 10 -26.65 11.64 14.31
C LEU A 10 -26.07 12.14 12.97
N PRO A 11 -24.82 12.65 12.92
CA PRO A 11 -24.18 12.90 11.63
C PRO A 11 -24.04 11.56 10.91
N ALA A 12 -24.56 11.47 9.69
CA ALA A 12 -24.34 10.33 8.82
C ALA A 12 -22.83 10.17 8.62
N LEU A 13 -22.28 9.05 9.10
CA LEU A 13 -20.91 8.63 8.78
C LEU A 13 -20.87 8.41 7.26
N ALA A 14 -20.35 9.38 6.51
CA ALA A 14 -20.07 9.19 5.11
C ALA A 14 -19.00 8.10 5.00
N THR A 15 -19.41 6.90 4.58
CA THR A 15 -18.50 5.82 4.25
C THR A 15 -17.72 6.24 3.00
N THR A 16 -16.54 6.81 3.18
CA THR A 16 -15.61 7.03 2.07
C THR A 16 -15.16 5.66 1.58
N VAL A 17 -15.68 5.24 0.43
CA VAL A 17 -15.14 4.07 -0.27
C VAL A 17 -13.75 4.49 -0.75
N LEU A 18 -12.72 3.93 -0.14
CA LEU A 18 -11.34 4.11 -0.59
C LEU A 18 -11.11 3.18 -1.78
N GLY A 19 -10.48 3.70 -2.82
CA GLY A 19 -9.97 2.85 -3.89
C GLY A 19 -8.86 1.94 -3.39
N HIS A 20 -8.62 0.85 -4.12
CA HIS A 20 -7.61 -0.14 -3.77
C HIS A 20 -7.01 -0.72 -5.05
N GLY A 21 -5.70 -0.55 -5.24
CA GLY A 21 -4.99 -1.05 -6.41
C GLY A 21 -3.50 -1.27 -6.14
N PHE A 22 -2.94 -2.32 -6.72
CA PHE A 22 -1.52 -2.67 -6.54
C PHE A 22 -0.96 -3.46 -7.73
N VAL A 23 0.29 -3.20 -8.10
CA VAL A 23 1.01 -3.98 -9.12
C VAL A 23 1.44 -5.32 -8.50
N THR A 24 0.88 -6.43 -8.98
CA THR A 24 1.23 -7.79 -8.54
C THR A 24 2.33 -8.41 -9.40
N LYS A 25 2.52 -7.90 -10.62
CA LYS A 25 3.60 -8.31 -11.52
C LYS A 25 4.08 -7.13 -12.37
N PRO A 26 5.40 -6.93 -12.55
CA PRO A 26 6.49 -7.56 -11.80
C PRO A 26 6.36 -7.29 -10.29
N THR A 27 7.10 -8.03 -9.47
CA THR A 27 7.01 -7.86 -8.00
C THR A 27 7.35 -6.43 -7.61
N ALA A 28 6.36 -5.68 -7.17
CA ALA A 28 6.53 -4.32 -6.68
C ALA A 28 7.07 -4.31 -5.24
N ARG A 29 7.58 -3.16 -4.82
CA ARG A 29 8.03 -2.95 -3.44
C ARG A 29 6.91 -3.26 -2.45
N MET A 30 7.29 -3.86 -1.34
CA MET A 30 6.46 -4.15 -0.18
C MET A 30 7.02 -3.49 1.09
N PRO A 31 6.18 -3.24 2.10
CA PRO A 31 6.62 -2.70 3.38
C PRO A 31 7.54 -3.67 4.13
N GLY A 32 8.55 -3.13 4.82
CA GLY A 32 9.47 -3.88 5.68
C GLY A 32 10.06 -3.01 6.79
N ASP A 33 11.11 -3.51 7.44
CA ASP A 33 11.72 -2.87 8.60
C ASP A 33 12.33 -1.49 8.24
N ALA A 34 12.86 -1.33 7.03
CA ALA A 34 13.37 -0.03 6.59
C ALA A 34 12.25 0.99 6.36
N MET A 35 11.08 0.56 5.87
CA MET A 35 9.87 1.40 5.87
C MET A 35 9.45 1.75 7.30
N ALA A 36 9.39 0.80 8.23
CA ALA A 36 9.02 1.09 9.62
C ALA A 36 9.97 2.12 10.26
N ALA A 37 11.28 1.99 10.01
CA ALA A 37 12.28 2.93 10.52
C ALA A 37 12.18 4.34 9.88
N ALA A 38 11.65 4.46 8.67
CA ALA A 38 11.54 5.72 7.94
C ALA A 38 10.18 6.40 8.12
N CYS A 39 9.12 5.61 8.06
CA CYS A 39 7.71 6.02 8.05
C CYS A 39 7.01 5.80 9.38
N GLY A 40 7.66 5.27 10.41
CA GLY A 40 7.03 4.95 11.69
C GLY A 40 6.20 3.67 11.67
N GLN A 41 5.96 3.13 12.86
CA GLN A 41 5.41 1.78 13.02
C GLN A 41 3.95 1.67 12.58
N GLN A 42 3.11 2.72 12.77
CA GLN A 42 1.70 2.63 12.41
C GLN A 42 1.49 2.66 10.90
N VAL A 43 2.25 3.47 10.16
CA VAL A 43 2.21 3.49 8.69
C VAL A 43 2.68 2.14 8.13
N TYR A 44 3.78 1.59 8.66
CA TYR A 44 4.20 0.24 8.29
C TYR A 44 3.12 -0.81 8.55
N ASN A 45 2.49 -0.80 9.74
CA ASN A 45 1.44 -1.76 10.08
C ASN A 45 0.22 -1.63 9.16
N ASN A 46 -0.17 -0.39 8.83
CA ASN A 46 -1.25 -0.10 7.90
C ASN A 46 -0.95 -0.70 6.52
N GLN A 47 0.23 -0.42 5.96
CA GLN A 47 0.60 -0.93 4.63
C GLN A 47 0.89 -2.44 4.61
N LYS A 48 1.38 -3.02 5.72
CA LYS A 48 1.54 -4.47 5.85
C LYS A 48 0.20 -5.18 5.85
N SER A 49 -0.81 -4.58 6.47
CA SER A 49 -2.16 -5.13 6.45
C SER A 49 -2.84 -4.96 5.10
N ASP A 50 -2.65 -3.81 4.47
CA ASP A 50 -3.26 -3.52 3.19
C ASP A 50 -2.37 -2.60 2.34
N ASN A 51 -1.58 -3.24 1.48
CA ASN A 51 -0.67 -2.55 0.58
C ASN A 51 -1.39 -1.92 -0.63
N TYR A 52 -2.71 -2.12 -0.78
CA TYR A 52 -3.51 -1.60 -1.90
C TYR A 52 -4.05 -0.19 -1.65
N GLY A 53 -3.95 0.32 -0.41
CA GLY A 53 -4.49 1.62 -0.03
C GLY A 53 -3.82 2.81 -0.74
N ASN A 54 -4.34 4.01 -0.51
CA ASN A 54 -3.81 5.26 -1.07
C ASN A 54 -2.85 5.98 -0.11
N ILE A 55 -2.04 6.89 -0.66
CA ILE A 55 -1.06 7.70 0.06
C ILE A 55 -1.73 8.65 1.07
N GLN A 56 -2.88 9.22 0.73
CA GLN A 56 -3.60 10.16 1.59
C GLN A 56 -4.07 9.49 2.90
N GLY A 57 -4.49 8.24 2.85
CA GLY A 57 -4.85 7.42 4.01
C GLY A 57 -3.64 7.12 4.87
N GLU A 58 -2.49 6.82 4.25
CA GLU A 58 -1.24 6.65 5.00
C GLU A 58 -0.81 7.94 5.70
N LEU A 59 -0.97 9.10 5.05
CA LEU A 59 -0.71 10.40 5.67
C LEU A 59 -1.64 10.68 6.87
N GLN A 60 -2.89 10.22 6.82
CA GLN A 60 -3.79 10.30 7.97
C GLN A 60 -3.27 9.43 9.13
N VAL A 61 -2.83 8.19 8.85
CA VAL A 61 -2.19 7.33 9.87
C VAL A 61 -0.93 7.99 10.42
N ALA A 62 -0.08 8.54 9.54
CA ALA A 62 1.15 9.22 9.89
C ALA A 62 0.92 10.42 10.83
N SER A 63 -0.19 11.15 10.67
CA SER A 63 -0.52 12.29 11.52
C SER A 63 -0.76 11.93 13.00
N SER A 64 -1.00 10.64 13.29
CA SER A 64 -1.31 10.13 14.63
C SER A 64 -0.12 9.51 15.36
N GLN A 65 1.06 9.46 14.74
CA GLN A 65 2.25 8.82 15.31
C GLN A 65 3.40 9.84 15.45
N SER A 66 4.22 9.68 16.49
CA SER A 66 5.34 10.60 16.78
C SER A 66 6.67 10.20 16.13
N ASP A 67 6.74 9.01 15.56
CA ASP A 67 7.92 8.40 14.92
C ASP A 67 7.91 8.54 13.39
N TYR A 68 6.95 9.25 12.81
CA TYR A 68 6.93 9.59 11.38
C TYR A 68 8.01 10.64 11.06
N ASP A 69 8.86 10.34 10.08
CA ASP A 69 9.80 11.29 9.52
C ASP A 69 9.49 11.47 8.03
N ALA A 70 8.86 12.60 7.66
CA ALA A 70 8.42 12.85 6.28
C ALA A 70 9.56 12.76 5.26
N ALA A 71 10.75 13.26 5.62
CA ALA A 71 11.89 13.29 4.71
C ALA A 71 12.52 11.89 4.55
N LYS A 72 12.57 11.09 5.62
CA LYS A 72 13.03 9.70 5.51
C LYS A 72 12.00 8.81 4.85
N CYS A 73 10.73 8.96 5.21
CA CYS A 73 9.63 8.15 4.69
C CYS A 73 9.43 8.40 3.21
N ASP A 74 9.44 9.66 2.80
CA ASP A 74 9.30 10.06 1.40
C ASP A 74 8.08 9.37 0.74
N ILE A 75 6.92 9.59 1.34
CA ILE A 75 5.73 8.78 1.08
C ILE A 75 5.18 8.93 -0.35
N TRP A 76 5.54 10.03 -1.02
CA TRP A 76 5.16 10.31 -2.41
C TRP A 76 6.13 9.70 -3.44
N LEU A 77 7.12 8.93 -2.98
CA LEU A 77 7.93 8.07 -3.82
C LEU A 77 7.69 6.62 -3.39
N CYS A 78 7.00 5.86 -4.24
CA CYS A 78 6.77 4.43 -4.01
C CYS A 78 5.98 4.13 -2.73
N LYS A 79 5.07 5.02 -2.33
CA LYS A 79 4.32 4.92 -1.06
C LYS A 79 5.25 4.83 0.18
N GLY A 80 6.44 5.41 0.09
CA GLY A 80 7.47 5.35 1.13
C GLY A 80 8.14 3.97 1.30
N TYR A 81 7.81 2.98 0.48
CA TYR A 81 8.46 1.67 0.51
C TYR A 81 9.93 1.76 0.10
N LYS A 82 10.79 1.04 0.84
CA LYS A 82 12.24 1.15 0.70
C LYS A 82 12.83 0.01 -0.10
N LEU A 83 13.83 0.32 -0.94
CA LEU A 83 14.63 -0.71 -1.62
C LEU A 83 15.28 -1.67 -0.62
N ALA A 84 15.66 -1.18 0.56
CA ALA A 84 16.30 -2.01 1.59
C ALA A 84 15.45 -3.24 1.98
N ASP A 85 14.13 -3.11 1.92
CA ASP A 85 13.15 -4.18 2.19
C ASP A 85 12.88 -5.07 0.95
N ASN A 86 13.41 -4.69 -0.22
CA ASN A 86 12.98 -5.20 -1.53
C ASN A 86 14.14 -5.57 -2.46
N LYS A 87 15.36 -5.74 -1.95
CA LYS A 87 16.56 -6.04 -2.76
C LYS A 87 16.43 -7.31 -3.60
N ASP A 88 15.69 -8.30 -3.10
CA ASP A 88 15.48 -9.58 -3.79
C ASP A 88 14.45 -9.47 -4.94
N ASN A 89 13.72 -8.36 -5.02
CA ASN A 89 12.69 -8.10 -6.04
C ASN A 89 13.22 -7.29 -7.23
N VAL A 90 14.50 -6.89 -7.20
CA VAL A 90 15.12 -6.07 -8.25
C VAL A 90 15.14 -6.82 -9.57
N GLN A 91 14.57 -6.22 -10.60
CA GLN A 91 14.52 -6.75 -11.95
C GLN A 91 15.76 -6.35 -12.75
N SER A 92 16.09 -7.11 -13.80
CA SER A 92 17.13 -6.73 -14.76
C SER A 92 16.53 -6.63 -16.14
N TYR A 93 16.61 -5.44 -16.75
CA TYR A 93 16.02 -5.18 -18.06
C TYR A 93 17.06 -4.74 -19.09
N THR A 94 16.73 -4.95 -20.36
CA THR A 94 17.49 -4.45 -21.51
C THR A 94 16.68 -3.42 -22.30
N ALA A 95 17.39 -2.64 -23.13
CA ALA A 95 16.76 -1.65 -23.99
C ALA A 95 15.72 -2.28 -24.92
N GLY A 96 14.54 -1.67 -25.01
CA GLY A 96 13.43 -2.16 -25.84
C GLY A 96 12.77 -3.44 -25.33
N GLN A 97 13.17 -3.98 -24.17
CA GLN A 97 12.50 -5.14 -23.58
C GLN A 97 11.05 -4.81 -23.26
N LYS A 98 10.14 -5.73 -23.61
CA LYS A 98 8.75 -5.69 -23.17
C LYS A 98 8.63 -6.26 -21.76
N VAL A 99 7.97 -5.52 -20.89
CA VAL A 99 7.71 -5.91 -19.50
C VAL A 99 6.20 -6.02 -19.31
N THR A 100 5.73 -7.23 -18.96
CA THR A 100 4.33 -7.46 -18.65
C THR A 100 4.01 -6.94 -17.25
N PHE A 101 2.97 -6.11 -17.16
CA PHE A 101 2.39 -5.65 -15.92
C PHE A 101 1.06 -6.35 -15.65
N GLU A 102 0.88 -6.78 -14.41
CA GLU A 102 -0.41 -7.19 -13.85
C GLU A 102 -0.71 -6.30 -12.65
N VAL A 103 -1.88 -5.67 -12.68
CA VAL A 103 -2.39 -4.79 -11.62
C VAL A 103 -3.67 -5.41 -11.11
N ASP A 104 -3.76 -5.56 -9.79
CA ASP A 104 -4.98 -5.98 -9.12
C ASP A 104 -5.70 -4.74 -8.59
N VAL A 105 -6.92 -4.50 -9.08
CA VAL A 105 -7.77 -3.36 -8.69
C VAL A 105 -8.97 -3.92 -7.94
N ARG A 106 -8.99 -3.75 -6.62
CA ARG A 106 -10.02 -4.30 -5.72
C ARG A 106 -11.20 -3.37 -5.52
N ALA A 107 -10.95 -2.06 -5.51
CA ALA A 107 -11.98 -1.03 -5.40
C ALA A 107 -11.73 0.04 -6.47
N PRO A 108 -12.46 0.00 -7.61
CA PRO A 108 -12.23 0.91 -8.72
C PRO A 108 -12.77 2.31 -8.47
N HIS A 109 -12.02 3.32 -8.92
CA HIS A 109 -12.43 4.71 -8.97
C HIS A 109 -11.91 5.37 -10.25
N THR A 110 -12.80 6.07 -10.96
CA THR A 110 -12.41 6.73 -12.20
C THR A 110 -11.34 7.79 -11.92
N GLY A 111 -10.29 7.76 -12.72
CA GLY A 111 -9.22 8.75 -12.72
C GLY A 111 -8.21 8.51 -13.84
N VAL A 112 -6.99 9.01 -13.65
CA VAL A 112 -5.89 8.90 -14.61
C VAL A 112 -4.81 7.98 -14.10
N ALA A 113 -4.09 7.30 -14.99
CA ALA A 113 -2.96 6.46 -14.60
C ALA A 113 -1.83 6.50 -15.61
N ASN A 114 -0.63 6.12 -15.19
CA ASN A 114 0.50 5.89 -16.07
C ASN A 114 1.51 4.90 -15.47
N VAL A 115 2.39 4.37 -16.31
CA VAL A 115 3.64 3.74 -15.86
C VAL A 115 4.81 4.53 -16.42
N SER A 116 5.68 5.00 -15.54
CA SER A 116 6.82 5.85 -15.89
C SER A 116 8.12 5.30 -15.30
N VAL A 117 9.25 5.57 -15.95
CA VAL A 117 10.56 5.40 -15.31
C VAL A 117 10.80 6.63 -14.42
N ILE A 118 10.98 6.43 -13.12
CA ILE A 118 11.23 7.51 -12.16
C ILE A 118 12.67 7.47 -11.70
N ASP A 119 13.35 8.62 -11.73
CA ASP A 119 14.59 8.84 -10.97
C ASP A 119 14.24 9.02 -9.50
N THR A 120 14.71 8.11 -8.66
CA THR A 120 14.39 8.12 -7.23
C THR A 120 15.11 9.22 -6.46
N ALA A 121 16.20 9.78 -6.99
CA ALA A 121 16.94 10.85 -6.32
C ALA A 121 16.28 12.22 -6.53
N SER A 122 15.65 12.45 -7.69
CA SER A 122 14.97 13.71 -8.02
C SER A 122 13.45 13.63 -8.02
N HIS A 123 12.88 12.43 -7.84
CA HIS A 123 11.45 12.14 -7.80
C HIS A 123 10.75 12.56 -9.09
N SER A 124 11.44 12.39 -10.21
CA SER A 124 10.98 12.92 -11.49
C SER A 124 11.01 11.84 -12.56
N PRO A 125 10.05 11.84 -13.49
CA PRO A 125 10.07 10.94 -14.62
C PRO A 125 11.30 11.17 -15.50
N ILE A 126 11.83 10.09 -16.07
CA ILE A 126 12.85 10.10 -17.10
C ILE A 126 12.14 9.87 -18.44
N GLY A 127 11.98 10.94 -19.21
CA GLY A 127 11.26 10.91 -20.48
C GLY A 127 9.73 10.90 -20.30
N GLU A 128 9.03 10.46 -21.34
CA GLU A 128 7.57 10.33 -21.34
C GLU A 128 7.13 9.04 -20.63
N PRO A 129 5.87 8.98 -20.12
CA PRO A 129 5.31 7.74 -19.63
C PRO A 129 5.39 6.61 -20.66
N LEU A 130 5.72 5.41 -20.21
CA LEU A 130 5.79 4.22 -21.06
C LEU A 130 4.40 3.78 -21.54
N ILE A 131 3.38 4.12 -20.76
CA ILE A 131 1.95 3.99 -21.06
C ILE A 131 1.16 4.95 -20.18
N SER A 132 0.04 5.48 -20.67
CA SER A 132 -0.86 6.36 -19.93
C SER A 132 -2.33 6.11 -20.26
N TRP A 133 -3.21 6.49 -19.33
CA TRP A 133 -4.66 6.42 -19.46
C TRP A 133 -5.30 7.71 -18.96
N ASP A 134 -6.11 8.35 -19.80
CA ASP A 134 -6.96 9.50 -19.41
C ASP A 134 -8.20 9.05 -18.63
N LYS A 135 -8.58 7.79 -18.76
CA LYS A 135 -9.64 7.13 -17.97
C LYS A 135 -9.20 5.73 -17.60
N TYR A 136 -8.90 5.53 -16.32
CA TYR A 136 -8.42 4.28 -15.73
C TYR A 136 -9.34 3.80 -14.61
N ALA A 137 -9.44 2.46 -14.44
CA ALA A 137 -10.19 1.79 -13.37
C ALA A 137 -11.60 2.39 -13.16
N THR A 138 -12.29 2.66 -14.25
CA THR A 138 -13.52 3.44 -14.19
C THR A 138 -14.68 2.67 -13.57
N THR A 139 -15.46 3.36 -12.74
CA THR A 139 -16.71 2.84 -12.18
C THR A 139 -17.86 2.83 -13.20
N GLU A 140 -17.77 3.65 -14.26
CA GLU A 140 -18.83 3.78 -15.28
C GLU A 140 -18.87 2.56 -16.21
N SER A 141 -17.72 2.11 -16.70
CA SER A 141 -17.63 0.94 -17.59
C SER A 141 -17.12 -0.33 -16.90
N GLY A 142 -16.77 -0.24 -15.62
CA GLY A 142 -15.96 -1.24 -14.93
C GLY A 142 -14.49 -1.24 -15.37
N VAL A 143 -13.67 -1.97 -14.62
CA VAL A 143 -12.24 -2.14 -14.88
C VAL A 143 -12.03 -2.97 -16.14
N LYS A 144 -11.29 -2.44 -17.11
CA LYS A 144 -11.01 -3.15 -18.37
C LYS A 144 -9.86 -4.14 -18.17
N LYS A 145 -9.80 -5.17 -19.02
CA LYS A 145 -8.66 -6.09 -19.01
C LYS A 145 -7.32 -5.39 -19.29
N THR A 146 -7.35 -4.35 -20.13
CA THR A 146 -6.18 -3.51 -20.45
C THR A 146 -5.74 -2.60 -19.31
N ASP A 147 -6.58 -2.40 -18.30
CA ASP A 147 -6.21 -1.62 -17.11
C ASP A 147 -5.37 -2.49 -16.14
N THR A 148 -5.62 -3.81 -16.15
CA THR A 148 -5.09 -4.78 -15.18
C THR A 148 -4.05 -5.72 -15.78
N ASN A 149 -3.90 -5.75 -17.10
CA ASN A 149 -2.92 -6.57 -17.81
C ASN A 149 -2.49 -5.85 -19.10
N PHE A 150 -1.23 -5.42 -19.13
CA PHE A 150 -0.65 -4.67 -20.24
C PHE A 150 0.86 -4.90 -20.35
N GLU A 151 1.47 -4.43 -21.43
CA GLU A 151 2.93 -4.42 -21.58
C GLU A 151 3.43 -2.97 -21.66
N VAL A 152 4.57 -2.72 -21.03
CA VAL A 152 5.37 -1.51 -21.27
C VAL A 152 6.63 -1.89 -22.02
N THR A 153 7.18 -0.96 -22.81
CA THR A 153 8.46 -1.16 -23.49
C THR A 153 9.51 -0.30 -22.80
N MET A 154 10.59 -0.93 -22.35
CA MET A 154 11.72 -0.22 -21.75
C MET A 154 12.33 0.77 -22.76
N PRO A 155 12.72 1.98 -22.34
CA PRO A 155 13.34 2.96 -23.24
C PRO A 155 14.55 2.39 -23.99
N SER A 156 14.89 2.97 -25.14
CA SER A 156 16.07 2.52 -25.89
C SER A 156 17.38 2.87 -25.21
N ASP A 157 17.38 3.92 -24.38
CA ASP A 157 18.54 4.38 -23.64
C ASP A 157 18.14 5.09 -22.35
N LEU A 158 18.80 4.73 -21.26
CA LEU A 158 18.71 5.39 -19.94
C LEU A 158 20.11 5.82 -19.47
N GLY A 159 21.11 5.77 -20.36
CA GLY A 159 22.52 5.95 -20.02
C GLY A 159 22.97 5.02 -18.91
N SER A 160 23.80 5.53 -18.00
CA SER A 160 24.17 4.85 -16.76
C SER A 160 23.22 5.14 -15.60
N LYS A 161 22.16 5.92 -15.82
CA LYS A 161 21.35 6.51 -14.74
C LYS A 161 20.59 5.46 -13.94
N CYS A 162 20.14 4.38 -14.59
CA CYS A 162 19.41 3.29 -13.96
C CYS A 162 20.25 2.01 -13.82
N SER A 163 21.58 2.15 -13.76
CA SER A 163 22.49 0.99 -13.74
C SER A 163 22.64 0.35 -12.35
N THR A 164 22.32 1.10 -11.28
CA THR A 164 22.32 0.58 -9.90
C THR A 164 20.90 0.38 -9.41
N ALA A 165 20.69 -0.70 -8.65
CA ALA A 165 19.42 -0.94 -8.00
C ALA A 165 19.06 0.24 -7.09
N GLY A 166 17.86 0.78 -7.27
CA GLY A 166 17.37 1.92 -6.50
C GLY A 166 17.59 3.27 -7.14
N ASP A 167 18.43 3.40 -8.17
CA ASP A 167 18.56 4.68 -8.90
C ASP A 167 17.26 5.01 -9.66
N CYS A 168 16.61 3.97 -10.19
CA CYS A 168 15.35 4.09 -10.91
C CYS A 168 14.35 3.02 -10.50
N VAL A 169 13.07 3.35 -10.71
CA VAL A 169 11.94 2.42 -10.58
C VAL A 169 11.01 2.58 -11.77
N LEU A 170 10.29 1.50 -12.12
CA LEU A 170 9.05 1.63 -12.88
C LEU A 170 7.94 1.91 -11.88
N GLN A 171 7.39 3.13 -11.90
CA GLN A 171 6.28 3.52 -11.05
C GLN A 171 4.98 3.38 -11.84
N TRP A 172 4.09 2.52 -11.38
CA TRP A 172 2.68 2.62 -11.71
C TRP A 172 2.07 3.67 -10.78
N TYR A 173 1.48 4.70 -11.37
CA TYR A 173 0.80 5.79 -10.70
C TYR A 173 -0.66 5.80 -11.12
N TRP A 174 -1.57 5.88 -10.17
CA TRP A 174 -3.00 6.08 -10.42
C TRP A 174 -3.53 7.17 -9.49
N PHE A 175 -4.11 8.20 -10.08
CA PHE A 175 -4.82 9.24 -9.35
C PHE A 175 -6.32 9.11 -9.63
N ALA A 176 -7.06 8.67 -8.62
CA ALA A 176 -8.51 8.57 -8.63
C ALA A 176 -9.12 9.96 -8.38
N GLU A 177 -9.22 10.77 -9.44
CA GLU A 177 -9.75 12.15 -9.40
C GLU A 177 -11.13 12.23 -8.75
N SER A 178 -11.96 11.20 -8.92
CA SER A 178 -13.31 11.15 -8.34
C SER A 178 -13.37 11.17 -6.81
N ILE A 179 -12.26 10.85 -6.13
CA ILE A 179 -12.17 10.81 -4.66
C ILE A 179 -10.87 11.40 -4.10
N ASP A 180 -10.08 12.09 -4.94
CA ASP A 180 -8.82 12.74 -4.59
C ASP A 180 -7.81 11.82 -3.88
N GLN A 181 -7.55 10.65 -4.49
CA GLN A 181 -6.66 9.63 -3.92
C GLN A 181 -5.61 9.14 -4.90
N THR A 182 -4.39 8.96 -4.39
CA THR A 182 -3.22 8.55 -5.16
C THR A 182 -2.76 7.16 -4.73
N TYR A 183 -2.52 6.32 -5.73
CA TYR A 183 -2.03 4.96 -5.60
C TYR A 183 -0.74 4.84 -6.37
N GLU A 184 0.23 4.15 -5.77
CA GLU A 184 1.50 3.91 -6.42
C GLU A 184 1.97 2.48 -6.17
N SER A 185 2.73 1.95 -7.13
CA SER A 185 3.51 0.73 -6.93
C SER A 185 4.80 0.89 -7.73
N CYS A 186 5.93 0.58 -7.09
CA CYS A 186 7.24 0.69 -7.71
C CYS A 186 7.85 -0.68 -7.93
N VAL A 187 8.32 -0.94 -9.14
CA VAL A 187 9.17 -2.08 -9.46
C VAL A 187 10.60 -1.59 -9.58
N ASP A 188 11.47 -2.08 -8.71
CA ASP A 188 12.91 -1.81 -8.81
C ASP A 188 13.51 -2.56 -9.99
N PHE A 189 14.39 -1.89 -10.73
CA PHE A 189 15.12 -2.51 -11.81
C PHE A 189 16.52 -1.92 -11.99
N THR A 190 17.35 -2.69 -12.68
CA THR A 190 18.60 -2.19 -13.28
C THR A 190 18.53 -2.31 -14.79
N MET A 191 19.04 -1.31 -15.48
CA MET A 191 19.23 -1.31 -16.92
C MET A 191 20.52 -0.55 -17.27
N SER A 192 21.44 -1.26 -17.91
CA SER A 192 22.63 -0.62 -18.49
C SER A 192 22.24 -0.01 -19.83
N GLY A 193 22.59 1.26 -20.05
CA GLY A 193 22.49 1.87 -21.37
C GLY A 193 23.27 1.04 -22.39
N SER A 194 22.70 0.90 -23.60
CA SER A 194 23.44 0.37 -24.73
C SER A 194 24.46 1.42 -25.13
N GLY A 195 25.59 1.47 -24.41
CA GLY A 195 26.72 2.28 -24.82
C GLY A 195 26.97 1.97 -26.28
N SER A 196 26.84 2.98 -27.14
CA SER A 196 27.18 2.88 -28.56
C SER A 196 28.70 2.73 -28.68
N GLY A 197 29.20 1.57 -28.26
CA GLY A 197 30.55 1.09 -28.48
C GLY A 197 30.57 0.40 -29.82
N SER A 198 30.84 1.17 -30.87
CA SER A 198 31.37 0.62 -32.11
C SER A 198 32.75 0.01 -31.82
N SER A 199 32.85 -1.31 -31.73
CA SER A 199 34.07 -2.09 -32.02
C SER A 199 33.74 -3.58 -31.91
N SER A 200 33.51 -4.27 -33.03
CA SER A 200 34.55 -5.03 -33.73
C SER A 200 35.08 -6.19 -32.89
N SER A 201 34.56 -7.37 -33.24
CA SER A 201 35.16 -8.69 -33.02
C SER A 201 36.69 -8.68 -33.09
N SER A 202 37.37 -9.13 -32.03
CA SER A 202 38.59 -9.92 -32.20
C SER A 202 38.81 -10.88 -31.03
N THR A 203 39.29 -12.03 -31.44
CA THR A 203 39.38 -13.31 -30.77
C THR A 203 40.49 -13.34 -29.72
N GLY A 204 40.17 -13.93 -28.57
CA GLY A 204 41.01 -14.75 -27.69
C GLY A 204 42.49 -14.41 -27.47
N THR A 205 42.90 -14.31 -26.20
CA THR A 205 43.87 -15.25 -25.63
C THR A 205 43.88 -15.18 -24.10
N ASN A 206 43.87 -16.36 -23.48
CA ASN A 206 44.10 -16.60 -22.06
C ASN A 206 45.52 -16.16 -21.66
N ALA A 207 45.64 -15.42 -20.57
CA ALA A 207 46.86 -15.41 -19.76
C ALA A 207 46.50 -15.28 -18.27
N LYS A 208 46.77 -16.38 -17.54
CA LYS A 208 46.91 -16.41 -16.07
C LYS A 208 48.16 -15.63 -15.64
N VAL A 209 48.21 -15.36 -14.32
CA VAL A 209 49.33 -14.98 -13.42
C VAL A 209 49.01 -13.61 -12.80
N ALA A 210 49.12 -13.35 -11.50
CA ALA A 210 49.27 -14.16 -10.30
C ALA A 210 48.95 -13.26 -9.10
N GLU A 211 48.67 -13.94 -8.01
CA GLU A 211 48.46 -13.49 -6.64
C GLU A 211 49.68 -12.78 -6.03
N ALA A 212 49.44 -11.73 -5.24
CA ALA A 212 50.36 -11.25 -4.22
C ALA A 212 49.59 -10.72 -3.01
N ALA A 213 49.65 -11.47 -1.92
CA ALA A 213 49.51 -11.00 -0.54
C ALA A 213 50.68 -10.04 -0.20
N VAL A 214 50.74 -9.24 0.88
CA VAL A 214 50.40 -9.47 2.29
C VAL A 214 50.40 -8.14 3.08
N SER A 215 49.67 -8.13 4.22
CA SER A 215 49.97 -7.50 5.53
C SER A 215 49.95 -5.97 5.70
N SER A 216 49.52 -5.38 6.83
CA SER A 216 49.30 -5.88 8.20
C SER A 216 48.54 -4.85 9.08
N ALA A 217 47.70 -5.34 10.00
CA ALA A 217 47.53 -5.03 11.45
C ALA A 217 47.55 -3.55 11.96
N ALA A 218 46.83 -3.11 13.01
CA ALA A 218 46.32 -3.81 14.20
C ALA A 218 45.24 -2.99 14.95
N SER A 219 44.39 -3.73 15.67
CA SER A 219 43.83 -3.53 17.03
C SER A 219 43.38 -2.18 17.58
N SER A 220 42.13 -2.16 18.04
CA SER A 220 41.81 -1.79 19.43
C SER A 220 40.58 -2.54 19.95
N THR A 221 40.82 -3.44 20.90
CA THR A 221 39.85 -4.08 21.80
C THR A 221 39.39 -3.11 22.89
N LEU A 222 38.13 -3.23 23.34
CA LEU A 222 37.63 -3.11 24.73
C LEU A 222 36.09 -3.36 24.66
N ALA A 223 35.61 -4.51 25.09
CA ALA A 223 35.24 -4.91 26.46
C ALA A 223 33.77 -4.57 26.81
N THR A 224 33.05 -5.67 26.98
CA THR A 224 31.67 -5.90 27.40
C THR A 224 31.33 -5.27 28.76
N VAL A 225 30.17 -4.62 28.85
CA VAL A 225 29.40 -4.50 30.10
C VAL A 225 27.96 -4.89 29.78
N ALA A 226 27.54 -6.03 30.30
CA ALA A 226 26.16 -6.48 30.32
C ALA A 226 25.56 -6.17 31.70
N THR A 227 24.40 -5.51 31.71
CA THR A 227 23.48 -5.48 32.84
C THR A 227 22.04 -5.56 32.32
N PRO A 228 21.16 -6.34 32.95
CA PRO A 228 19.83 -6.63 32.42
C PRO A 228 18.87 -5.48 32.74
N ALA A 229 18.23 -4.93 31.72
CA ALA A 229 17.06 -4.08 31.89
C ALA A 229 15.81 -4.94 31.62
N THR A 230 15.02 -5.09 32.68
CA THR A 230 13.77 -5.82 32.76
C THR A 230 12.82 -5.44 31.63
N ALA A 231 12.37 -6.43 30.87
CA ALA A 231 11.28 -6.27 29.92
C ALA A 231 9.99 -5.87 30.67
N ALA A 232 9.53 -4.65 30.45
CA ALA A 232 8.16 -4.28 30.73
C ALA A 232 7.33 -4.82 29.56
N THR A 233 6.72 -5.99 29.76
CA THR A 233 5.70 -6.54 28.89
C THR A 233 4.46 -5.65 28.97
N THR A 234 4.38 -4.60 28.15
CA THR A 234 3.08 -4.00 27.82
C THR A 234 2.35 -5.03 26.97
N ALA A 235 1.38 -5.70 27.59
CA ALA A 235 0.46 -6.58 26.91
C ALA A 235 -0.13 -5.86 25.69
N ALA A 236 -0.04 -6.50 24.53
CA ALA A 236 -0.84 -6.10 23.38
C ALA A 236 -2.31 -6.24 23.80
N SER A 237 -3.01 -5.13 23.94
CA SER A 237 -4.47 -5.16 24.09
C SER A 237 -5.06 -5.81 22.85
N SER A 238 -5.89 -6.82 23.07
CA SER A 238 -6.57 -7.55 22.02
C SER A 238 -7.51 -6.61 21.24
N THR A 239 -7.94 -7.03 20.05
CA THR A 239 -8.98 -6.32 19.28
C THR A 239 -10.26 -6.15 20.10
N ASP A 240 -10.57 -7.10 21.00
CA ASP A 240 -11.66 -7.00 21.99
C ASP A 240 -11.48 -5.82 22.96
N ASP A 241 -10.26 -5.55 23.44
CA ASP A 241 -10.00 -4.42 24.34
C ASP A 241 -10.23 -3.07 23.67
N ARG A 242 -9.99 -2.97 22.34
CA ARG A 242 -10.21 -1.74 21.57
C ARG A 242 -11.67 -1.49 21.25
N VAL A 243 -12.44 -2.54 20.99
CA VAL A 243 -13.91 -2.46 20.81
C VAL A 243 -14.57 -2.09 22.15
N ALA A 244 -14.16 -2.72 23.26
CA ALA A 244 -14.65 -2.37 24.60
C ALA A 244 -14.31 -0.92 25.01
N GLN A 245 -13.15 -0.40 24.58
CA GLN A 245 -12.79 1.02 24.79
C GLN A 245 -13.68 1.98 23.99
N LEU A 246 -14.03 1.65 22.74
CA LEU A 246 -14.95 2.44 21.93
C LEU A 246 -16.39 2.39 22.47
N GLU A 247 -16.84 1.24 22.97
CA GLU A 247 -18.15 1.09 23.62
C GLU A 247 -18.25 1.90 24.92
N SER A 248 -17.14 2.03 25.66
CA SER A 248 -17.12 2.83 26.91
C SER A 248 -17.28 4.34 26.69
N LEU A 249 -17.03 4.82 25.47
CA LEU A 249 -17.14 6.24 25.10
C LEU A 249 -18.52 6.61 24.54
N VAL A 250 -19.37 5.61 24.29
CA VAL A 250 -20.72 5.79 23.76
C VAL A 250 -21.74 5.47 24.85
N PRO A 251 -22.68 6.38 25.19
CA PRO A 251 -23.70 6.10 26.20
C PRO A 251 -24.47 4.81 25.85
N SER A 252 -24.70 3.93 26.82
CA SER A 252 -25.37 2.63 26.58
C SER A 252 -26.74 2.76 25.91
N SER A 253 -27.42 3.90 26.10
CA SER A 253 -28.70 4.24 25.43
C SER A 253 -28.59 4.42 23.91
N VAL A 254 -27.39 4.75 23.41
CA VAL A 254 -27.10 4.88 21.98
C VAL A 254 -26.74 3.52 21.38
N LEU A 255 -26.02 2.68 22.13
CA LEU A 255 -25.66 1.32 21.71
C LEU A 255 -26.89 0.42 21.54
N THR A 256 -27.84 0.50 22.46
CA THR A 256 -29.11 -0.24 22.38
C THR A 256 -30.17 0.41 21.48
N SER A 257 -29.82 1.50 20.78
CA SER A 257 -30.76 2.19 19.90
C SER A 257 -30.99 1.38 18.64
N VAL A 258 -32.24 1.02 18.39
CA VAL A 258 -32.64 0.33 17.16
C VAL A 258 -32.58 1.32 16.00
N LEU A 259 -31.85 0.96 14.95
CA LEU A 259 -31.77 1.77 13.74
C LEU A 259 -33.17 1.82 13.10
N SER A 260 -33.72 3.02 13.01
CA SER A 260 -35.01 3.23 12.34
C SER A 260 -34.80 3.13 10.83
N LYS A 261 -35.76 2.50 10.13
CA LYS A 261 -35.78 2.44 8.66
C LYS A 261 -35.65 3.86 8.09
N PRO A 262 -34.67 4.14 7.20
CA PRO A 262 -34.52 5.46 6.62
C PRO A 262 -35.78 5.80 5.84
N THR A 263 -36.46 6.89 6.23
CA THR A 263 -37.67 7.41 5.57
C THR A 263 -37.35 8.49 4.53
N GLY A 264 -36.07 8.66 4.19
CA GLY A 264 -35.59 9.60 3.18
C GLY A 264 -35.25 8.89 1.87
N SER A 265 -35.79 9.41 0.76
CA SER A 265 -35.37 9.03 -0.59
C SER A 265 -33.95 9.55 -0.83
N VAL A 266 -32.96 8.68 -0.69
CA VAL A 266 -31.59 8.92 -1.20
C VAL A 266 -31.47 8.25 -2.57
N SER A 267 -31.18 9.05 -3.60
CA SER A 267 -30.81 8.56 -4.94
C SER A 267 -29.38 8.01 -4.90
N ALA A 268 -29.21 6.84 -4.32
CA ALA A 268 -28.05 5.98 -4.51
C ALA A 268 -28.55 4.54 -4.44
N GLU A 269 -28.10 3.68 -5.35
CA GLU A 269 -28.40 2.24 -5.31
C GLU A 269 -27.89 1.68 -3.99
N ALA A 270 -28.79 1.57 -3.01
CA ALA A 270 -28.54 0.90 -1.75
C ALA A 270 -28.42 -0.62 -2.00
N PRO A 271 -27.61 -1.35 -1.23
CA PRO A 271 -27.56 -2.81 -1.32
C PRO A 271 -28.98 -3.39 -1.16
N SER A 272 -29.33 -4.34 -2.02
CA SER A 272 -30.71 -4.86 -2.20
C SER A 272 -31.24 -5.73 -1.05
N THR A 273 -30.57 -5.73 0.10
CA THR A 273 -30.97 -6.44 1.30
C THR A 273 -31.14 -5.44 2.44
N ASP A 274 -32.39 -5.20 2.84
CA ASP A 274 -32.72 -4.46 4.06
C ASP A 274 -32.01 -5.09 5.26
N LEU A 275 -31.47 -4.26 6.17
CA LEU A 275 -30.96 -4.73 7.45
C LEU A 275 -32.10 -5.45 8.21
N PRO A 276 -31.82 -6.55 8.93
CA PRO A 276 -32.82 -7.23 9.74
C PRO A 276 -33.52 -6.27 10.71
N GLU A 277 -34.84 -6.42 10.88
CA GLU A 277 -35.59 -5.63 11.86
C GLU A 277 -35.00 -5.86 13.26
N GLY A 278 -34.74 -4.76 13.98
CA GLY A 278 -34.13 -4.81 15.32
C GLY A 278 -32.61 -4.61 15.36
N THR A 279 -31.94 -4.44 14.22
CA THR A 279 -30.50 -4.14 14.18
C THR A 279 -30.18 -2.87 14.97
N THR A 280 -29.26 -2.98 15.92
CA THR A 280 -28.79 -1.90 16.80
C THR A 280 -27.50 -1.26 16.27
N VAL A 281 -27.12 -0.12 16.85
CA VAL A 281 -25.82 0.52 16.56
C VAL A 281 -24.65 -0.38 16.99
N GLN A 282 -24.82 -1.14 18.07
CA GLN A 282 -23.84 -2.12 18.52
C GLN A 282 -23.65 -3.23 17.49
N ASP A 283 -24.72 -3.79 16.93
CA ASP A 283 -24.64 -4.83 15.88
C ASP A 283 -23.87 -4.35 14.64
N LEU A 284 -24.00 -3.06 14.28
CA LEU A 284 -23.26 -2.47 13.16
C LEU A 284 -21.77 -2.32 13.49
N MET A 285 -21.45 -1.87 14.71
CA MET A 285 -20.06 -1.72 15.16
C MET A 285 -19.35 -3.06 15.28
N GLU A 286 -20.04 -4.08 15.79
CA GLU A 286 -19.56 -5.45 15.87
C GLU A 286 -19.38 -6.06 14.46
N TRP A 287 -20.28 -5.78 13.52
CA TRP A 287 -20.14 -6.21 12.13
C TRP A 287 -18.93 -5.56 11.43
N VAL A 288 -18.73 -4.25 11.62
CA VAL A 288 -17.55 -3.54 11.08
C VAL A 288 -16.28 -4.08 11.73
N ALA A 289 -16.26 -4.28 13.05
CA ALA A 289 -15.12 -4.85 13.76
C ALA A 289 -14.82 -6.29 13.31
N TYR A 290 -15.83 -7.12 13.07
CA TYR A 290 -15.71 -8.47 12.53
C TYR A 290 -15.14 -8.47 11.11
N TYR A 291 -15.64 -7.59 10.24
CA TYR A 291 -15.15 -7.46 8.86
C TYR A 291 -13.69 -7.01 8.81
N LEU A 292 -13.34 -6.02 9.64
CA LEU A 292 -11.97 -5.57 9.81
C LEU A 292 -11.11 -6.71 10.36
N ASN A 293 -11.53 -7.40 11.41
CA ASN A 293 -10.78 -8.51 12.01
C ASN A 293 -10.59 -9.70 11.05
N GLY A 294 -11.55 -9.96 10.16
CA GLY A 294 -11.43 -10.95 9.09
C GLY A 294 -10.40 -10.59 8.01
N MET A 295 -10.10 -9.30 7.81
CA MET A 295 -8.97 -8.87 6.97
C MET A 295 -7.62 -9.05 7.67
N PHE A 296 -7.56 -8.95 9.01
CA PHE A 296 -6.31 -9.06 9.78
C PHE A 296 -5.96 -10.50 10.21
N GLN A 297 -6.93 -11.42 10.24
CA GLN A 297 -6.70 -12.84 10.55
C GLN A 297 -6.89 -13.67 9.29
N GLY A 298 -5.83 -13.83 8.50
CA GLY A 298 -5.86 -14.71 7.34
C GLY A 298 -6.22 -16.15 7.72
N ASN A 299 -7.48 -16.54 7.53
CA ASN A 299 -7.89 -17.93 7.36
C ASN A 299 -9.26 -18.07 6.69
N ASN A 300 -9.31 -19.01 5.74
CA ASN A 300 -10.41 -19.34 4.85
C ASN A 300 -11.72 -19.69 5.58
N LEU A 301 -12.72 -18.82 5.53
CA LEU A 301 -14.12 -19.21 5.73
C LEU A 301 -14.92 -18.76 4.52
N HIS A 302 -15.46 -19.74 3.79
CA HIS A 302 -16.33 -19.51 2.64
C HIS A 302 -17.69 -19.00 3.11
N ALA A 303 -18.27 -18.06 2.38
CA ALA A 303 -19.60 -17.47 2.61
C ALA A 303 -20.80 -18.46 2.55
N ARG A 304 -20.56 -19.77 2.54
CA ARG A 304 -21.60 -20.81 2.48
C ARG A 304 -21.96 -21.43 3.84
N ASP A 305 -21.20 -21.13 4.89
CA ASP A 305 -21.39 -21.75 6.21
C ASP A 305 -22.27 -20.94 7.18
N VAL A 306 -22.89 -19.84 6.74
CA VAL A 306 -23.71 -18.96 7.61
C VAL A 306 -25.05 -18.60 6.97
N ALA A 307 -25.78 -19.60 6.46
CA ALA A 307 -27.23 -19.45 6.26
C ALA A 307 -27.93 -19.98 7.52
N PRO A 308 -28.78 -19.18 8.21
CA PRO A 308 -29.60 -19.71 9.28
C PRO A 308 -30.61 -20.70 8.67
N GLU A 309 -30.52 -21.96 9.07
CA GLU A 309 -31.57 -22.94 8.82
C GLU A 309 -32.89 -22.41 9.38
N ARG A 310 -33.93 -22.48 8.54
CA ARG A 310 -35.30 -22.17 8.92
C ARG A 310 -35.72 -23.01 10.12
N ARG A 311 -36.13 -22.34 11.19
CA ARG A 311 -37.33 -22.69 11.96
C ARG A 311 -38.06 -21.42 12.36
#